data_AF-A0A6P9C8H3-F1
#
_entry.id   AF-A0A6P9C8H3-F1
#
_cell.length_a   1.000
_cell.length_b   1.000
_cell.length_c   1.000
_cell.angle_alpha   90.00
_cell.angle_beta   90.00
_cell.angle_gamma   90.00
#
_symmetry.space_group_name_H-M   'P 1'
#
loop_
_entity.id
_entity.type
_entity.pdbx_description
1 polymer ?
#
loop_
_entity_poly.entity_id
_entity_poly.type
_entity_poly.pdbx_seq_one_letter_code
_entity_poly.pdbx_strand_id
1 'polypeptide(L)'
;MAEVGIDRSKLPGVKEVCRDFAVREDHTLAHSLQEQEIEHHLATNIQRNRLVKHDLQMAKKLQEEEDRKARARLQEQHKNLEQQDCEIAQEIQVKLVIEAEEQRRQEEDDEDIARILQQKELQEEKRRKKLPPDPLRLAASEEAPCPENRGTKPRGSKEDVYARPRVGASRDPEAYDAEIAWKLQEEELLASQVDRRAAQVAQDEEIARLLMAEEKKAYKKAKEREKKRPDQDWKEPPESACGRSREGYDPHRGRSEKPTRAAPPLTKELDHPPGLTNQHNLAHQISKSESAHKGHPYKQ
;
A
#
# COMPACT_ATOMS: atom_id res chain seq x y z
N MET A 1 64.53 -89.74 2.52
CA MET A 1 64.15 -88.38 2.92
C MET A 1 65.10 -87.43 2.21
N ALA A 2 64.61 -86.60 1.28
CA ALA A 2 65.48 -85.67 0.57
C ALA A 2 65.76 -84.47 1.49
N GLU A 3 66.99 -84.35 1.98
CA GLU A 3 67.43 -83.13 2.66
C GLU A 3 67.54 -82.02 1.63
N VAL A 4 66.60 -81.08 1.68
CA VAL A 4 66.63 -79.87 0.86
C VAL A 4 67.74 -78.99 1.41
N GLY A 5 68.91 -78.99 0.76
CA GLY A 5 70.01 -78.10 1.11
C GLY A 5 69.62 -76.64 0.89
N ILE A 6 69.45 -75.89 1.98
CA ILE A 6 69.09 -74.47 1.92
C ILE A 6 70.34 -73.64 1.58
N ASP A 7 70.28 -72.90 0.47
CA ASP A 7 71.34 -72.00 0.02
C ASP A 7 71.42 -70.75 0.91
N ARG A 8 72.39 -70.74 1.83
CA ARG A 8 72.60 -69.67 2.81
C ARG A 8 72.99 -68.33 2.18
N SER A 9 73.46 -68.31 0.92
CA SER A 9 73.83 -67.06 0.23
C SER A 9 72.61 -66.25 -0.24
N LYS A 10 71.41 -66.88 -0.26
CA LYS A 10 70.15 -66.28 -0.73
C LYS A 10 69.18 -65.94 0.40
N LEU A 11 69.56 -66.19 1.65
CA LEU A 11 68.70 -65.90 2.79
C LEU A 11 68.86 -64.44 3.22
N PRO A 12 67.75 -63.70 3.38
CA PRO A 12 67.81 -62.32 3.87
C PRO A 12 68.39 -62.29 5.28
N GLY A 13 69.10 -61.21 5.59
CA GLY A 13 69.67 -61.02 6.91
C GLY A 13 68.57 -60.88 7.96
N VAL A 14 68.79 -61.36 9.19
CA VAL A 14 67.79 -61.26 10.28
C VAL A 14 67.29 -59.82 10.47
N LYS A 15 68.18 -58.83 10.35
CA LYS A 15 67.83 -57.40 10.45
C LYS A 15 66.92 -56.92 9.33
N GLU A 16 67.06 -57.48 8.13
CA GLU A 16 66.23 -57.18 6.97
C GLU A 16 64.83 -57.77 7.16
N VAL A 17 64.77 -59.04 7.59
CA VAL A 17 63.51 -59.71 7.93
C VAL A 17 62.76 -58.96 9.02
N CYS A 18 63.42 -58.57 10.13
CA CYS A 18 62.77 -57.79 11.19
C CYS A 18 62.24 -56.43 10.70
N ARG A 19 62.95 -55.78 9.78
CA ARG A 19 62.50 -54.52 9.17
C ARG A 19 61.25 -54.73 8.32
N ASP A 20 61.24 -55.78 7.49
CA ASP A 20 60.10 -56.11 6.65
C ASP A 20 58.86 -56.47 7.47
N PHE A 21 59.04 -57.19 8.59
CA PHE A 21 57.95 -57.48 9.53
C PHE A 21 57.40 -56.21 10.18
N ALA A 22 58.26 -55.30 10.66
CA ALA A 22 57.80 -54.04 11.24
C ALA A 22 56.98 -53.21 10.24
N VAL A 23 57.44 -53.10 8.99
CA VAL A 23 56.70 -52.39 7.93
C VAL A 23 55.36 -53.06 7.63
N ARG A 24 55.29 -54.40 7.64
CA ARG A 24 54.03 -55.14 7.42
C ARG A 24 53.05 -54.98 8.58
N GLU A 25 53.53 -55.01 9.81
CA GLU A 25 52.73 -54.77 11.02
C GLU A 25 52.16 -53.35 11.00
N ASP A 26 53.00 -52.35 10.73
CA ASP A 26 52.58 -50.96 10.59
C ASP A 26 51.58 -50.77 9.46
N HIS A 27 51.79 -51.41 8.30
CA HIS A 27 50.86 -51.35 7.18
C HIS A 27 49.48 -51.94 7.52
N THR A 28 49.47 -53.08 8.23
CA THR A 28 48.23 -53.74 8.67
C THR A 28 47.48 -52.87 9.67
N LEU A 29 48.19 -52.24 10.61
CA LEU A 29 47.62 -51.29 11.55
C LEU A 29 47.06 -50.05 10.84
N ALA A 30 47.82 -49.48 9.91
CA ALA A 30 47.40 -48.32 9.14
C ALA A 30 46.14 -48.61 8.31
N HIS A 31 46.07 -49.77 7.66
CA HIS A 31 44.89 -50.22 6.93
C HIS A 31 43.67 -50.35 7.85
N SER A 32 43.83 -50.99 9.01
CA SER A 32 42.74 -51.18 9.97
C SER A 32 42.21 -49.84 10.51
N LEU A 33 43.10 -48.89 10.80
CA LEU A 33 42.71 -47.54 11.23
C LEU A 33 41.99 -46.77 10.12
N GLN A 34 42.47 -46.91 8.88
CA GLN A 34 41.83 -46.31 7.72
C GLN A 34 40.42 -46.87 7.50
N GLU A 35 40.23 -48.18 7.64
CA GLU A 35 38.90 -48.80 7.55
C GLU A 35 37.96 -48.26 8.63
N GLN A 36 38.42 -48.17 9.88
CA GLN A 36 37.63 -47.59 10.98
C GLN A 36 37.23 -46.14 10.71
N GLU A 37 38.16 -45.32 10.20
CA GLU A 37 37.88 -43.93 9.84
C GLU A 37 36.83 -43.85 8.73
N ILE A 38 36.98 -44.63 7.66
CA ILE A 38 36.03 -44.67 6.53
C ILE A 38 34.65 -45.11 7.01
N GLU A 39 34.56 -46.20 7.78
CA GLU A 39 33.30 -46.70 8.31
C GLU A 39 32.60 -45.67 9.18
N HIS A 40 33.34 -45.03 10.09
CA HIS A 40 32.78 -43.99 10.95
C HIS A 40 32.22 -42.81 10.15
N HIS A 41 32.98 -42.34 9.15
CA HIS A 41 32.52 -41.27 8.27
C HIS A 41 31.29 -41.67 7.47
N LEU A 42 31.27 -42.86 6.89
CA LEU A 42 30.14 -43.36 6.10
C LEU A 42 28.88 -43.52 6.96
N ALA A 43 29.00 -44.13 8.15
CA ALA A 43 27.88 -44.29 9.07
C ALA A 43 27.26 -42.93 9.43
N THR A 44 28.11 -41.97 9.80
CA THR A 44 27.64 -40.63 10.18
C THR A 44 27.09 -39.86 8.99
N ASN A 45 27.68 -40.01 7.80
CA ASN A 45 27.20 -39.39 6.58
C ASN A 45 25.82 -39.92 6.17
N ILE A 46 25.59 -41.22 6.27
CA ILE A 46 24.29 -41.84 6.03
C ILE A 46 23.25 -41.27 7.00
N GLN A 47 23.56 -41.16 8.28
CA GLN A 47 22.65 -40.59 9.28
C GLN A 47 22.31 -39.12 8.96
N ARG A 48 23.32 -38.29 8.68
CA ARG A 48 23.11 -36.87 8.30
C ARG A 48 22.25 -36.75 7.04
N ASN A 49 22.52 -37.55 6.01
CA ASN A 49 21.73 -37.55 4.78
C ASN A 49 20.28 -37.99 5.02
N ARG A 50 20.03 -38.97 5.90
CA ARG A 50 18.67 -39.37 6.28
C ARG A 50 17.94 -38.23 6.99
N LEU A 51 18.61 -37.53 7.92
CA LEU A 51 18.05 -36.40 8.62
C LEU A 51 17.68 -35.27 7.66
N VAL A 52 18.60 -34.86 6.79
CA VAL A 52 18.35 -33.79 5.80
C VAL A 52 17.19 -34.15 4.87
N LYS A 53 17.10 -35.41 4.41
CA LYS A 53 15.97 -35.88 3.58
C LYS A 53 14.63 -35.76 4.32
N HIS A 54 14.60 -36.18 5.58
CA HIS A 54 13.41 -36.09 6.42
C HIS A 54 13.00 -34.64 6.66
N ASP A 55 13.94 -33.79 7.06
CA ASP A 55 13.69 -32.38 7.37
C ASP A 55 13.24 -31.62 6.13
N LEU A 56 13.83 -31.92 4.96
CA LEU A 56 13.37 -31.35 3.68
C LEU A 56 11.93 -31.76 3.35
N GLN A 57 11.56 -33.02 3.61
CA GLN A 57 10.18 -33.47 3.40
C GLN A 57 9.20 -32.78 4.37
N MET A 58 9.57 -32.64 5.64
CA MET A 58 8.74 -31.93 6.61
C MET A 58 8.60 -30.45 6.25
N ALA A 59 9.70 -29.78 5.90
CA ALA A 59 9.70 -28.38 5.51
C ALA A 59 8.76 -28.12 4.32
N LYS A 60 8.78 -28.99 3.30
CA LYS A 60 7.86 -28.91 2.16
C LYS A 60 6.41 -29.07 2.58
N LYS A 61 6.08 -30.06 3.41
CA LYS A 61 4.72 -30.28 3.89
C LYS A 61 4.20 -29.08 4.69
N LEU A 62 5.02 -28.52 5.57
CA LEU A 62 4.67 -27.34 6.36
C LEU A 62 4.45 -26.12 5.46
N GLN A 63 5.33 -25.91 4.49
CA GLN A 63 5.18 -24.83 3.51
C GLN A 63 3.89 -24.96 2.70
N GLU A 64 3.57 -26.15 2.19
CA GLU A 64 2.32 -26.39 1.46
C GLU A 64 1.07 -26.17 2.33
N GLU A 65 1.12 -26.54 3.61
CA GLU A 65 0.01 -26.31 4.54
C GLU A 65 -0.22 -24.82 4.81
N GLU A 66 0.86 -24.06 5.03
CA GLU A 66 0.80 -22.61 5.21
C GLU A 66 0.31 -21.91 3.96
N ASP A 67 0.82 -22.28 2.78
CA ASP A 67 0.37 -21.74 1.50
C ASP A 67 -1.12 -22.03 1.26
N ARG A 68 -1.59 -23.24 1.62
CA ARG A 68 -3.01 -23.58 1.52
C ARG A 68 -3.87 -22.71 2.45
N LYS A 69 -3.43 -22.49 3.70
CA LYS A 69 -4.13 -21.61 4.65
C LYS A 69 -4.14 -20.16 4.18
N ALA A 70 -3.03 -19.67 3.66
CA ALA A 70 -2.92 -18.32 3.11
C ALA A 70 -3.87 -18.12 1.92
N ARG A 71 -3.90 -19.08 0.99
CA ARG A 71 -4.83 -19.06 -0.15
C ARG A 71 -6.29 -19.08 0.30
N ALA A 72 -6.63 -19.89 1.31
CA ALA A 72 -7.99 -19.92 1.86
C ALA A 72 -8.40 -18.56 2.47
N ARG A 73 -7.50 -17.92 3.23
CA ARG A 73 -7.74 -16.58 3.78
C ARG A 73 -7.92 -15.52 2.70
N LEU A 74 -7.06 -15.53 1.68
CA LEU A 74 -7.19 -14.61 0.54
C LEU A 74 -8.51 -14.84 -0.21
N GLN A 75 -8.91 -16.09 -0.40
CA GLN A 75 -10.17 -16.43 -1.05
C GLN A 75 -11.37 -15.94 -0.23
N GLU A 76 -11.33 -16.09 1.10
CA GLU A 76 -12.37 -15.58 2.00
C GLU A 76 -12.46 -14.05 1.95
N GLN A 77 -11.30 -13.36 2.00
CA GLN A 77 -11.24 -11.91 1.83
C GLN A 77 -11.81 -11.45 0.49
N HIS A 78 -11.45 -12.14 -0.60
CA HIS A 78 -11.98 -11.83 -1.93
C HIS A 78 -13.50 -11.99 -1.99
N LYS A 79 -14.06 -13.06 -1.40
CA LYS A 79 -15.51 -13.26 -1.35
C LYS A 79 -16.22 -12.16 -0.55
N ASN A 80 -15.63 -11.74 0.56
CA ASN A 80 -16.19 -10.67 1.38
C ASN A 80 -16.17 -9.33 0.63
N LEU A 81 -15.06 -9.03 -0.06
CA LEU A 81 -14.97 -7.86 -0.94
C LEU A 81 -16.00 -7.92 -2.07
N GLU A 82 -16.15 -9.06 -2.73
CA GLU A 82 -17.14 -9.25 -3.80
C GLU A 82 -18.58 -9.05 -3.29
N GLN A 83 -18.87 -9.46 -2.05
CA GLN A 83 -20.16 -9.20 -1.41
C GLN A 83 -20.38 -7.72 -1.15
N GLN A 84 -19.39 -7.02 -0.58
CA GLN A 84 -19.43 -5.58 -0.36
C GLN A 84 -19.61 -4.80 -1.67
N ASP A 85 -18.88 -5.20 -2.73
CA ASP A 85 -18.99 -4.58 -4.04
C ASP A 85 -20.40 -4.79 -4.65
N CYS A 86 -21.00 -5.96 -4.45
CA CYS A 86 -22.38 -6.23 -4.85
C CYS A 86 -23.38 -5.35 -4.09
N GLU A 87 -23.21 -5.17 -2.78
CA GLU A 87 -24.05 -4.29 -1.97
C GLU A 87 -23.94 -2.83 -2.44
N ILE A 88 -22.72 -2.34 -2.65
CA ILE A 88 -22.46 -0.99 -3.15
C ILE A 88 -23.07 -0.80 -4.54
N ALA A 89 -22.90 -1.77 -5.44
CA ALA A 89 -23.47 -1.70 -6.79
C ALA A 89 -25.01 -1.63 -6.75
N GLN A 90 -25.65 -2.40 -5.86
CA GLN A 90 -27.10 -2.33 -5.67
C GLN A 90 -27.54 -0.98 -5.12
N GLU A 91 -26.82 -0.42 -4.13
CA GLU A 91 -27.13 0.90 -3.58
C GLU A 91 -27.02 1.99 -4.65
N ILE A 92 -25.96 1.95 -5.47
CA ILE A 92 -25.78 2.88 -6.59
C ILE A 92 -26.91 2.70 -7.60
N GLN A 93 -27.27 1.46 -7.95
CA GLN A 93 -28.37 1.18 -8.87
C GLN A 93 -29.69 1.77 -8.37
N VAL A 94 -30.01 1.63 -7.08
CA VAL A 94 -31.22 2.20 -6.48
C VAL A 94 -31.19 3.73 -6.53
N LYS A 95 -30.05 4.36 -6.19
CA LYS A 95 -29.91 5.83 -6.25
C LYS A 95 -30.14 6.36 -7.67
N LEU A 96 -29.55 5.72 -8.68
CA LEU A 96 -29.74 6.10 -10.07
C LEU A 96 -31.21 5.97 -10.51
N VAL A 97 -31.92 4.95 -10.04
CA VAL A 97 -33.35 4.78 -10.35
C VAL A 97 -34.20 5.87 -9.70
N ILE A 98 -33.93 6.23 -8.44
CA ILE A 98 -34.65 7.31 -7.74
C ILE A 98 -34.39 8.64 -8.45
N GLU A 99 -33.12 8.96 -8.72
CA GLU A 99 -32.75 10.21 -9.41
C GLU A 99 -33.39 10.30 -10.79
N ALA A 100 -33.43 9.19 -11.54
CA ALA A 100 -34.13 9.15 -12.83
C ALA A 100 -35.65 9.34 -12.70
N GLU A 101 -36.29 8.83 -11.65
CA GLU A 101 -37.72 9.07 -11.40
C GLU A 101 -37.98 10.54 -11.05
N GLU A 102 -37.12 11.14 -10.22
CA GLU A 102 -37.19 12.56 -9.87
C GLU A 102 -37.01 13.45 -11.10
N GLN A 103 -36.03 13.15 -11.96
CA GLN A 103 -35.83 13.85 -13.23
C GLN A 103 -37.08 13.73 -14.12
N ARG A 104 -37.68 12.54 -14.25
CA ARG A 104 -38.93 12.38 -15.00
C ARG A 104 -40.07 13.22 -14.43
N ARG A 105 -40.19 13.33 -13.10
CA ARG A 105 -41.21 14.19 -12.47
C ARG A 105 -40.96 15.66 -12.77
N GLN A 106 -39.70 16.10 -12.71
CA GLN A 106 -39.33 17.48 -13.05
C GLN A 106 -39.64 17.79 -14.53
N GLU A 107 -39.33 16.86 -15.44
CA GLU A 107 -39.68 17.00 -16.86
C GLU A 107 -41.20 17.09 -17.06
N GLU A 108 -41.99 16.26 -16.37
CA GLU A 108 -43.47 16.33 -16.40
C GLU A 108 -43.99 17.69 -15.87
N ASP A 109 -43.43 18.19 -14.76
CA ASP A 109 -43.77 19.50 -14.19
C ASP A 109 -43.41 20.66 -15.13
N ASP A 110 -42.23 20.60 -15.76
CA ASP A 110 -41.76 21.59 -16.75
C ASP A 110 -42.62 21.56 -18.02
N GLU A 111 -43.01 20.38 -18.49
CA GLU A 111 -43.96 20.21 -19.59
C GLU A 111 -45.32 20.84 -19.26
N ASP A 112 -45.83 20.68 -18.03
CA ASP A 112 -47.07 21.30 -17.59
C ASP A 112 -46.98 22.82 -17.53
N ILE A 113 -45.88 23.36 -17.03
CA ILE A 113 -45.61 24.81 -17.05
C ILE A 113 -45.59 25.32 -18.50
N ALA A 114 -44.90 24.62 -19.39
CA ALA A 114 -44.84 24.96 -20.81
C ALA A 114 -46.24 24.93 -21.47
N ARG A 115 -47.05 23.90 -21.18
CA ARG A 115 -48.45 23.80 -21.64
C ARG A 115 -49.30 24.98 -21.18
N ILE A 116 -49.24 25.34 -19.89
CA ILE A 116 -49.99 26.47 -19.33
C ILE A 116 -49.54 27.79 -19.96
N LEU A 117 -48.23 28.00 -20.12
CA LEU A 117 -47.68 29.20 -20.74
C LEU A 117 -48.15 29.35 -22.19
N GLN A 118 -48.09 28.27 -22.97
CA GLN A 118 -48.55 28.26 -24.36
C GLN A 118 -50.06 28.53 -24.48
N GLN A 119 -50.88 27.94 -23.60
CA GLN A 119 -52.32 28.19 -23.59
C GLN A 119 -52.64 29.66 -23.26
N LYS A 120 -51.91 30.25 -22.31
CA LYS A 120 -52.05 31.68 -21.96
C LYS A 120 -51.69 32.58 -23.15
N GLU A 121 -50.60 32.30 -23.85
CA GLU A 121 -50.19 33.05 -25.05
C GLU A 121 -51.28 32.99 -26.15
N LEU A 122 -51.83 31.81 -26.43
CA LEU A 122 -52.95 31.65 -27.37
C LEU A 122 -54.21 32.43 -26.95
N GLN A 123 -54.52 32.47 -25.66
CA GLN A 123 -55.62 33.29 -25.16
C GLN A 123 -55.34 34.79 -25.29
N GLU A 124 -54.10 35.23 -25.02
CA GLU A 124 -53.70 36.62 -25.21
C GLU A 124 -53.78 37.02 -26.69
N GLU A 125 -53.30 36.18 -27.61
CA GLU A 125 -53.42 36.36 -29.05
C GLU A 125 -54.88 36.46 -29.50
N LYS A 126 -55.77 35.62 -28.98
CA LYS A 126 -57.22 35.72 -29.25
C LYS A 126 -57.80 37.03 -28.70
N ARG A 127 -57.33 37.53 -27.55
CA ARG A 127 -57.73 38.84 -27.01
C ARG A 127 -57.22 39.98 -27.88
N ARG A 128 -55.98 39.89 -28.37
CA ARG A 128 -55.38 40.87 -29.30
C ARG A 128 -56.12 40.90 -30.66
N LYS A 129 -56.52 39.75 -31.20
CA LYS A 129 -57.31 39.63 -32.45
C LYS A 129 -58.78 40.04 -32.31
N LYS A 130 -59.35 40.03 -31.09
CA LYS A 130 -60.71 40.53 -30.81
C LYS A 130 -60.76 42.04 -30.58
N LEU A 131 -59.61 42.71 -30.46
CA LEU A 131 -59.54 44.17 -30.50
C LEU A 131 -59.57 44.60 -31.99
N PRO A 132 -60.42 45.54 -32.41
CA PRO A 132 -60.35 46.08 -33.77
C PRO A 132 -58.96 46.67 -34.02
N PRO A 133 -58.43 46.67 -35.25
CA PRO A 133 -57.25 47.46 -35.54
C PRO A 133 -57.64 48.93 -35.34
N ASP A 134 -57.16 49.54 -34.26
CA ASP A 134 -57.27 50.98 -34.08
C ASP A 134 -56.32 51.65 -35.09
N PRO A 135 -56.81 52.46 -36.06
CA PRO A 135 -55.98 53.04 -37.12
C PRO A 135 -54.97 54.11 -36.65
N LEU A 136 -54.82 54.36 -35.35
CA LEU A 136 -54.17 55.57 -34.84
C LEU A 136 -52.83 55.36 -34.12
N ARG A 137 -51.96 54.46 -34.61
CA ARG A 137 -50.53 54.47 -34.21
C ARG A 137 -49.54 54.59 -35.37
N LEU A 138 -49.97 55.14 -36.50
CA LEU A 138 -49.09 55.45 -37.65
C LEU A 138 -48.72 56.93 -37.80
N ALA A 139 -49.04 57.82 -36.86
CA ALA A 139 -48.74 59.24 -37.00
C ALA A 139 -48.34 59.92 -35.69
N ALA A 140 -47.04 59.84 -35.37
CA ALA A 140 -46.28 60.86 -34.64
C ALA A 140 -44.81 60.39 -34.60
N SER A 141 -44.08 60.66 -35.70
CA SER A 141 -42.97 61.63 -35.74
C SER A 141 -41.76 61.16 -34.93
N GLU A 142 -40.76 60.56 -35.59
CA GLU A 142 -39.63 61.28 -36.21
C GLU A 142 -38.82 62.10 -35.20
N GLU A 143 -37.62 61.56 -34.93
CA GLU A 143 -36.32 62.19 -34.71
C GLU A 143 -36.21 63.67 -34.23
N ALA A 144 -35.64 63.81 -33.01
CA ALA A 144 -34.52 64.72 -32.61
C ALA A 144 -34.68 66.26 -32.72
N PRO A 145 -33.78 67.12 -32.15
CA PRO A 145 -32.84 67.02 -31.01
C PRO A 145 -33.00 68.17 -29.96
N CYS A 146 -32.17 68.15 -28.91
CA CYS A 146 -32.11 69.03 -27.73
C CYS A 146 -32.15 70.56 -27.93
N PRO A 147 -32.38 71.33 -26.84
CA PRO A 147 -31.43 72.39 -26.51
C PRO A 147 -31.00 72.47 -25.03
N GLU A 148 -29.79 73.02 -24.89
CA GLU A 148 -29.01 73.30 -23.69
C GLU A 148 -29.41 74.63 -22.99
N ASN A 149 -29.15 74.71 -21.68
CA ASN A 149 -28.85 75.90 -20.85
C ASN A 149 -29.88 77.03 -20.62
N ARG A 150 -30.35 77.16 -19.37
CA ARG A 150 -30.02 78.30 -18.47
C ARG A 150 -30.57 78.07 -17.07
N GLY A 151 -29.71 78.28 -16.07
CA GLY A 151 -30.00 77.97 -14.67
C GLY A 151 -30.86 78.99 -13.95
N THR A 152 -31.33 78.59 -12.77
CA THR A 152 -31.49 79.45 -11.58
C THR A 152 -31.60 78.53 -10.35
N LYS A 153 -30.66 78.62 -9.41
CA LYS A 153 -30.91 78.29 -8.00
C LYS A 153 -31.49 79.58 -7.36
N PRO A 154 -32.35 79.50 -6.34
CA PRO A 154 -31.79 79.46 -4.98
C PRO A 154 -32.59 78.64 -3.95
N ARG A 155 -31.82 78.19 -2.94
CA ARG A 155 -32.17 78.06 -1.52
C ARG A 155 -33.44 77.30 -1.09
N GLY A 156 -33.17 76.16 -0.47
CA GLY A 156 -33.38 76.03 0.99
C GLY A 156 -34.55 75.15 1.40
N SER A 157 -34.22 73.99 2.00
CA SER A 157 -34.74 73.53 3.31
C SER A 157 -34.83 71.99 3.35
N LYS A 158 -33.90 71.40 4.12
CA LYS A 158 -33.98 70.12 4.85
C LYS A 158 -34.51 68.89 4.08
N GLU A 159 -33.56 68.12 3.56
CA GLU A 159 -33.76 66.72 3.16
C GLU A 159 -33.76 65.82 4.40
N ASP A 160 -34.92 65.25 4.75
CA ASP A 160 -34.99 63.99 5.48
C ASP A 160 -34.79 62.85 4.47
N VAL A 161 -33.58 62.33 4.42
CA VAL A 161 -33.15 61.24 3.53
C VAL A 161 -33.59 59.89 4.10
N TYR A 162 -34.89 59.60 4.17
CA TYR A 162 -35.44 58.23 4.29
C TYR A 162 -36.91 58.16 3.85
N ALA A 163 -37.22 58.55 2.62
CA ALA A 163 -38.51 58.22 2.01
C ALA A 163 -38.27 57.67 0.60
N ARG A 164 -37.83 56.40 0.54
CA ARG A 164 -37.75 55.64 -0.71
C ARG A 164 -39.18 55.32 -1.19
N PRO A 165 -39.56 55.65 -2.44
CA PRO A 165 -40.87 55.31 -2.98
C PRO A 165 -41.01 53.78 -3.13
N ARG A 166 -42.00 53.20 -2.45
CA ARG A 166 -42.43 51.80 -2.64
C ARG A 166 -43.39 51.74 -3.82
N VAL A 167 -42.94 51.25 -4.98
CA VAL A 167 -43.80 50.57 -5.97
C VAL A 167 -42.95 49.55 -6.75
N GLY A 168 -43.27 48.26 -6.60
CA GLY A 168 -42.68 47.16 -7.37
C GLY A 168 -42.61 45.89 -6.53
N ALA A 169 -43.65 45.06 -6.62
CA ALA A 169 -43.78 43.66 -6.17
C ALA A 169 -42.89 43.20 -5.00
N SER A 170 -43.53 42.89 -3.87
CA SER A 170 -42.99 42.17 -2.71
C SER A 170 -42.27 40.88 -3.11
N ARG A 171 -41.00 40.95 -3.51
CA ARG A 171 -40.05 39.88 -3.23
C ARG A 171 -39.76 40.05 -1.75
N ASP A 172 -40.28 39.12 -0.96
CA ASP A 172 -40.11 39.11 0.48
C ASP A 172 -38.62 39.29 0.82
N PRO A 173 -38.21 40.37 1.52
CA PRO A 173 -36.83 40.56 1.92
C PRO A 173 -36.25 39.35 2.64
N GLU A 174 -37.09 38.63 3.39
CA GLU A 174 -36.70 37.40 4.08
C GLU A 174 -36.38 36.26 3.10
N ALA A 175 -37.06 36.19 1.95
CA ALA A 175 -36.78 35.18 0.91
C ALA A 175 -35.45 35.46 0.18
N TYR A 176 -35.08 36.73 0.00
CA TYR A 176 -33.78 37.08 -0.58
C TYR A 176 -32.62 36.76 0.38
N ASP A 177 -32.80 37.06 1.67
CA ASP A 177 -31.80 36.70 2.70
C ASP A 177 -31.69 35.18 2.86
N ALA A 178 -32.80 34.44 2.74
CA ALA A 178 -32.81 32.97 2.73
C ALA A 178 -32.10 32.38 1.50
N GLU A 179 -32.29 32.94 0.30
CA GLU A 179 -31.54 32.55 -0.90
C GLU A 179 -30.04 32.76 -0.73
N ILE A 180 -29.62 33.88 -0.11
CA ILE A 180 -28.20 34.13 0.16
C ILE A 180 -27.66 33.12 1.18
N ALA A 181 -28.39 32.82 2.25
CA ALA A 181 -27.97 31.84 3.25
C ALA A 181 -27.81 30.44 2.66
N TRP A 182 -28.75 30.02 1.80
CA TRP A 182 -28.70 28.72 1.13
C TRP A 182 -27.48 28.61 0.20
N LYS A 183 -27.23 29.66 -0.59
CA LYS A 183 -26.10 29.72 -1.51
C LYS A 183 -24.75 29.71 -0.77
N LEU A 184 -24.67 30.39 0.37
CA LEU A 184 -23.48 30.38 1.21
C LEU A 184 -23.20 28.99 1.80
N GLN A 185 -24.25 28.29 2.22
CA GLN A 185 -24.14 26.96 2.81
C GLN A 185 -23.79 25.88 1.76
N GLU A 186 -24.32 26.02 0.55
CA GLU A 186 -23.94 25.17 -0.59
C GLU A 186 -22.46 25.37 -0.95
N GLU A 187 -21.99 26.62 -0.98
CA GLU A 187 -20.58 26.96 -1.23
C GLU A 187 -19.64 26.38 -0.15
N GLU A 188 -20.04 26.44 1.13
CA GLU A 188 -19.28 25.84 2.24
C GLU A 188 -19.21 24.31 2.14
N LEU A 189 -20.30 23.65 1.74
CA LEU A 189 -20.34 22.21 1.53
C LEU A 189 -19.43 21.78 0.37
N LEU A 190 -19.45 22.53 -0.74
CA LEU A 190 -18.57 22.33 -1.89
C LEU A 190 -17.11 22.55 -1.51
N ALA A 191 -16.78 23.61 -0.76
CA ALA A 191 -15.44 23.85 -0.27
C ALA A 191 -14.94 22.69 0.62
N SER A 192 -15.78 22.20 1.54
CA SER A 192 -15.44 21.04 2.39
C SER A 192 -15.23 19.75 1.58
N GLN A 193 -16.02 19.55 0.51
CA GLN A 193 -15.83 18.41 -0.40
C GLN A 193 -14.50 18.51 -1.18
N VAL A 194 -14.16 19.71 -1.65
CA VAL A 194 -12.89 19.98 -2.33
C VAL A 194 -11.72 19.73 -1.39
N ASP A 195 -11.79 20.18 -0.14
CA ASP A 195 -10.75 19.94 0.87
C ASP A 195 -10.58 18.45 1.19
N ARG A 196 -11.70 17.70 1.29
CA ARG A 196 -11.65 16.25 1.49
C ARG A 196 -10.98 15.54 0.31
N ARG A 197 -11.32 15.91 -0.92
CA ARG A 197 -10.69 15.37 -2.13
C ARG A 197 -9.21 15.75 -2.22
N ALA A 198 -8.86 16.99 -1.88
CA ALA A 198 -7.47 17.45 -1.86
C ALA A 198 -6.64 16.69 -0.81
N ALA A 199 -7.19 16.45 0.38
CA ALA A 199 -6.55 15.65 1.42
C ALA A 199 -6.34 14.19 0.97
N GLN A 200 -7.32 13.61 0.27
CA GLN A 200 -7.20 12.26 -0.27
C GLN A 200 -6.15 12.17 -1.37
N VAL A 201 -6.11 13.13 -2.31
CA VAL A 201 -5.08 13.20 -3.35
C VAL A 201 -3.69 13.38 -2.73
N ALA A 202 -3.55 14.18 -1.67
CA ALA A 202 -2.28 14.33 -0.95
C ALA A 202 -1.84 13.03 -0.27
N GLN A 203 -2.77 12.27 0.30
CA GLN A 203 -2.51 10.95 0.88
C GLN A 203 -2.06 9.95 -0.20
N ASP A 204 -2.77 9.90 -1.32
CA ASP A 204 -2.45 9.02 -2.45
C ASP A 204 -1.09 9.37 -3.07
N GLU A 205 -0.73 10.66 -3.14
CA GLU A 205 0.59 11.10 -3.60
C GLU A 205 1.72 10.62 -2.66
N GLU A 206 1.51 10.62 -1.34
CA GLU A 206 2.48 10.09 -0.39
C GLU A 206 2.68 8.58 -0.59
N ILE A 207 1.58 7.82 -0.76
CA ILE A 207 1.61 6.39 -1.05
C ILE A 207 2.38 6.13 -2.35
N ALA A 208 2.07 6.87 -3.42
CA ALA A 208 2.76 6.75 -4.70
C ALA A 208 4.27 7.03 -4.57
N ARG A 209 4.65 8.05 -3.78
CA ARG A 209 6.06 8.36 -3.50
C ARG A 209 6.76 7.24 -2.75
N LEU A 210 6.10 6.66 -1.75
CA LEU A 210 6.62 5.55 -0.95
C LEU A 210 6.87 4.32 -1.82
N LEU A 211 5.90 3.97 -2.66
CA LEU A 211 5.93 2.80 -3.54
C LEU A 211 7.02 2.95 -4.60
N MET A 212 7.14 4.13 -5.22
CA MET A 212 8.21 4.42 -6.18
C MET A 212 9.60 4.45 -5.50
N ALA A 213 9.70 4.92 -4.25
CA ALA A 213 10.95 4.92 -3.51
C ALA A 213 11.38 3.50 -3.11
N GLU A 214 10.43 2.64 -2.73
CA GLU A 214 10.66 1.23 -2.46
C GLU A 214 11.14 0.50 -3.72
N GLU A 215 10.47 0.71 -4.87
CA GLU A 215 10.86 0.15 -6.16
C GLU A 215 12.27 0.62 -6.56
N LYS A 216 12.57 1.92 -6.44
CA LYS A 216 13.92 2.45 -6.72
C LYS A 216 14.98 1.85 -5.80
N LYS A 217 14.67 1.59 -4.52
CA LYS A 217 15.59 0.91 -3.58
C LYS A 217 15.77 -0.56 -3.96
N ALA A 218 14.70 -1.26 -4.29
CA ALA A 218 14.74 -2.65 -4.74
C ALA A 218 15.55 -2.80 -6.04
N TYR A 219 15.34 -1.91 -7.00
CA TYR A 219 16.08 -1.87 -8.26
C TYR A 219 17.59 -1.61 -8.03
N LYS A 220 17.95 -0.65 -7.17
CA LYS A 220 19.36 -0.41 -6.81
C LYS A 220 20.00 -1.63 -6.14
N LYS A 221 19.28 -2.28 -5.21
CA LYS A 221 19.74 -3.50 -4.51
C LYS A 221 19.88 -4.69 -5.48
N ALA A 222 18.98 -4.83 -6.45
CA ALA A 222 19.05 -5.85 -7.48
C ALA A 222 20.22 -5.60 -8.44
N LYS A 223 20.39 -4.37 -8.93
CA LYS A 223 21.52 -3.97 -9.80
C LYS A 223 22.88 -4.10 -9.10
N GLU A 224 22.94 -3.84 -7.79
CA GLU A 224 24.15 -4.09 -6.99
C GLU A 224 24.44 -5.60 -6.87
N ARG A 225 23.41 -6.43 -6.68
CA ARG A 225 23.55 -7.90 -6.69
C ARG A 225 23.99 -8.41 -8.06
N GLU A 226 23.47 -7.85 -9.14
CA GLU A 226 23.86 -8.19 -10.52
C GLU A 226 25.31 -7.79 -10.81
N LYS A 227 25.75 -6.60 -10.40
CA LYS A 227 27.16 -6.16 -10.52
C LYS A 227 28.14 -6.95 -9.64
N LYS A 228 27.66 -7.64 -8.61
CA LYS A 228 28.44 -8.58 -7.79
C LYS A 228 28.40 -10.02 -8.32
N ARG A 229 27.58 -10.30 -9.35
CA ARG A 229 27.52 -11.61 -10.04
C ARG A 229 28.44 -11.80 -11.26
N PRO A 230 29.13 -10.82 -11.87
CA PRO A 230 29.85 -11.06 -13.12
C PRO A 230 31.22 -11.73 -12.92
N ASP A 231 31.54 -12.25 -11.73
CA ASP A 231 32.82 -12.91 -11.44
C ASP A 231 32.69 -14.40 -11.06
N GLN A 232 31.50 -15.00 -11.14
CA GLN A 232 31.27 -16.41 -10.75
C GLN A 232 30.78 -17.35 -11.85
N ASP A 233 30.54 -16.89 -13.09
CA ASP A 233 29.82 -17.69 -14.10
C ASP A 233 30.58 -17.99 -15.40
N TRP A 234 31.92 -17.91 -15.40
CA TRP A 234 32.76 -18.29 -16.55
C TRP A 234 33.82 -19.35 -16.21
N LYS A 235 33.39 -20.48 -15.66
CA LYS A 235 34.20 -21.71 -15.67
C LYS A 235 33.38 -22.85 -16.27
N GLU A 236 33.44 -22.97 -17.59
CA GLU A 236 33.20 -24.26 -18.26
C GLU A 236 34.25 -25.27 -17.75
N PRO A 237 33.88 -26.55 -17.53
CA PRO A 237 34.83 -27.55 -17.08
C PRO A 237 35.58 -28.16 -18.27
N PRO A 238 36.93 -28.17 -18.28
CA PRO A 238 37.65 -29.11 -19.11
C PRO A 238 37.78 -30.44 -18.37
N GLU A 239 37.41 -31.51 -19.05
CA GLU A 239 37.86 -32.86 -18.71
C GLU A 239 39.40 -32.90 -18.69
N SER A 240 39.98 -33.41 -17.61
CA SER A 240 41.03 -34.45 -17.59
C SER A 240 41.98 -34.37 -16.40
N ALA A 241 42.40 -35.57 -15.98
CA ALA A 241 43.61 -35.94 -15.26
C ALA A 241 43.72 -35.63 -13.74
N CYS A 242 43.74 -36.74 -13.00
CA CYS A 242 44.12 -36.90 -11.61
C CYS A 242 45.57 -36.42 -11.32
N GLY A 243 45.81 -35.85 -10.12
CA GLY A 243 47.16 -35.61 -9.60
C GLY A 243 47.19 -34.82 -8.30
N ARG A 244 47.65 -35.45 -7.21
CA ARG A 244 47.68 -34.94 -5.83
C ARG A 244 48.73 -33.83 -5.61
N SER A 245 48.49 -32.98 -4.61
CA SER A 245 49.31 -32.86 -3.38
C SER A 245 49.39 -31.42 -2.85
N ARG A 246 49.40 -31.30 -1.52
CA ARG A 246 50.11 -30.28 -0.70
C ARG A 246 49.27 -29.21 0.04
N GLU A 247 49.15 -29.48 1.35
CA GLU A 247 49.37 -28.59 2.51
C GLU A 247 48.46 -27.38 2.78
N GLY A 248 47.76 -27.48 3.92
CA GLY A 248 47.80 -26.50 5.02
C GLY A 248 47.31 -25.08 4.76
N TYR A 249 46.18 -24.71 5.37
CA TYR A 249 46.12 -23.68 6.42
C TYR A 249 44.71 -23.62 7.02
N ASP A 250 44.63 -23.84 8.33
CA ASP A 250 43.47 -23.64 9.20
C ASP A 250 43.58 -22.25 9.85
N PRO A 251 42.60 -21.35 9.65
CA PRO A 251 42.50 -20.15 10.44
C PRO A 251 41.19 -20.14 11.25
N HIS A 252 41.37 -20.27 12.57
CA HIS A 252 40.51 -19.78 13.66
C HIS A 252 39.65 -20.80 14.43
N ARG A 253 40.29 -21.41 15.44
CA ARG A 253 39.67 -21.69 16.75
C ARG A 253 38.93 -20.45 17.26
N GLY A 254 37.60 -20.51 17.28
CA GLY A 254 36.71 -19.61 18.01
C GLY A 254 36.15 -20.32 19.25
N ARG A 255 36.67 -19.92 20.41
CA ARG A 255 36.25 -20.13 21.80
C ARG A 255 34.95 -20.90 22.07
N SER A 256 35.08 -21.93 22.91
CA SER A 256 34.02 -22.69 23.55
C SER A 256 33.12 -21.81 24.44
N GLU A 257 31.81 -21.80 24.19
CA GLU A 257 30.80 -21.52 25.20
C GLU A 257 30.03 -22.81 25.54
N LYS A 258 29.84 -23.02 26.84
CA LYS A 258 29.21 -24.18 27.47
C LYS A 258 27.69 -24.15 27.24
N PRO A 259 27.01 -25.25 26.90
CA PRO A 259 25.57 -25.31 27.05
C PRO A 259 25.21 -25.75 28.48
N THR A 260 24.73 -24.81 29.29
CA THR A 260 24.06 -25.10 30.57
C THR A 260 22.70 -25.75 30.29
N ARG A 261 22.65 -27.06 30.55
CA ARG A 261 21.54 -27.86 31.08
C ARG A 261 20.12 -27.24 31.03
N ALA A 262 19.27 -27.80 30.17
CA ALA A 262 17.82 -27.61 30.15
C ALA A 262 17.14 -28.21 31.40
N ALA A 263 16.07 -27.57 31.86
CA ALA A 263 15.13 -28.07 32.89
C ALA A 263 13.73 -28.33 32.25
N PRO A 264 12.95 -29.31 32.76
CA PRO A 264 11.72 -29.81 32.12
C PRO A 264 10.46 -28.99 32.46
N PRO A 265 9.34 -29.17 31.73
CA PRO A 265 8.13 -28.36 31.87
C PRO A 265 7.25 -28.82 33.04
N LEU A 266 6.62 -27.87 33.74
CA LEU A 266 5.62 -28.12 34.79
C LEU A 266 4.23 -27.77 34.26
N THR A 267 3.40 -28.80 34.13
CA THR A 267 1.96 -28.74 33.84
C THR A 267 1.19 -28.24 35.06
N LYS A 268 0.28 -27.25 34.90
CA LYS A 268 -1.00 -27.16 35.64
C LYS A 268 -2.04 -26.39 34.81
N GLU A 269 -3.08 -27.12 34.42
CA GLU A 269 -4.42 -26.68 34.00
C GLU A 269 -5.20 -26.13 35.21
N LEU A 270 -5.95 -25.03 35.05
CA LEU A 270 -7.32 -24.85 35.60
C LEU A 270 -8.02 -23.58 35.05
N ASP A 271 -9.32 -23.72 34.79
CA ASP A 271 -10.24 -22.89 34.00
C ASP A 271 -10.69 -21.49 34.54
N HIS A 272 -10.90 -20.57 33.58
CA HIS A 272 -11.88 -19.47 33.30
C HIS A 272 -13.06 -19.20 34.30
N PRO A 273 -13.71 -17.99 34.37
CA PRO A 273 -14.20 -17.15 33.23
C PRO A 273 -14.29 -15.58 33.46
N PRO A 274 -14.89 -14.78 32.53
CA PRO A 274 -14.58 -13.35 32.31
C PRO A 274 -15.66 -12.33 32.79
N GLY A 275 -15.30 -11.05 32.89
CA GLY A 275 -16.24 -9.95 33.16
C GLY A 275 -15.70 -8.53 32.94
N LEU A 276 -16.11 -7.92 31.82
CA LEU A 276 -16.54 -6.52 31.59
C LEU A 276 -15.92 -5.34 32.36
N THR A 277 -15.41 -4.33 31.61
CA THR A 277 -15.80 -2.89 31.61
C THR A 277 -14.72 -2.11 30.83
N ASN A 278 -14.92 -1.72 29.56
CA ASN A 278 -15.47 -0.43 29.12
C ASN A 278 -15.22 0.74 30.10
N GLN A 279 -14.35 1.70 29.74
CA GLN A 279 -14.64 3.15 29.76
C GLN A 279 -13.41 4.06 29.48
N HIS A 280 -13.65 4.95 28.50
CA HIS A 280 -13.24 6.37 28.37
C HIS A 280 -11.86 6.81 27.83
N ASN A 281 -11.96 7.44 26.66
CA ASN A 281 -11.16 8.54 26.15
C ASN A 281 -11.03 9.69 27.17
N LEU A 282 -9.85 10.31 27.23
CA LEU A 282 -9.70 11.72 27.58
C LEU A 282 -8.71 12.39 26.63
N ALA A 283 -9.22 13.41 25.95
CA ALA A 283 -8.50 14.34 25.11
C ALA A 283 -7.78 15.42 25.94
N HIS A 284 -6.82 16.06 25.27
CA HIS A 284 -6.19 17.35 25.56
C HIS A 284 -5.19 17.42 26.72
N GLN A 285 -3.93 17.68 26.35
CA GLN A 285 -3.19 18.81 26.89
C GLN A 285 -2.24 19.36 25.83
N ILE A 286 -2.60 20.54 25.30
CA ILE A 286 -1.78 21.41 24.46
C ILE A 286 -1.14 22.43 25.41
N SER A 287 0.18 22.51 25.44
CA SER A 287 0.90 23.66 26.03
C SER A 287 2.16 23.98 25.21
N LYS A 288 1.95 24.93 24.29
CA LYS A 288 2.79 26.09 23.90
C LYS A 288 4.33 25.98 23.94
N SER A 289 4.89 26.06 22.72
CA SER A 289 6.00 26.88 22.22
C SER A 289 6.95 27.63 23.16
N GLU A 290 8.26 27.52 22.88
CA GLU A 290 9.19 28.66 22.90
C GLU A 290 10.38 28.49 21.94
N SER A 291 10.78 29.60 21.33
CA SER A 291 11.76 29.76 20.25
C SER A 291 13.01 30.52 20.72
N ALA A 292 14.21 30.08 20.35
CA ALA A 292 15.42 30.90 20.12
C ALA A 292 16.53 29.98 19.56
N HIS A 293 16.99 30.03 18.31
CA HIS A 293 17.85 31.03 17.65
C HIS A 293 19.17 31.41 18.38
N LYS A 294 20.26 30.84 17.81
CA LYS A 294 21.65 31.33 17.68
C LYS A 294 22.61 31.23 18.88
N GLY A 295 23.78 30.63 18.60
CA GLY A 295 25.01 30.80 19.38
C GLY A 295 26.11 29.79 19.02
N HIS A 296 26.94 30.10 18.04
CA HIS A 296 28.21 29.42 17.72
C HIS A 296 29.28 29.80 18.77
N PRO A 297 30.17 28.90 19.24
CA PRO A 297 31.42 29.33 19.86
C PRO A 297 32.59 29.09 18.91
N TYR A 298 33.33 30.18 18.67
CA TYR A 298 34.62 30.20 17.98
C TYR A 298 35.73 29.68 18.91
N LYS A 299 36.81 29.25 18.26
CA LYS A 299 38.09 28.80 18.77
C LYS A 299 38.69 29.68 19.88
N GLN A 300 39.31 29.02 20.86
CA GLN A 300 40.63 29.36 21.38
C GLN A 300 41.38 28.06 21.70
#